data_AF-A0A7V4F1S3-F1
#
_entry.id   AF-A0A7V4F1S3-F1
#
_cell.length_a   1.000
_cell.length_b   1.000
_cell.length_c   1.000
_cell.angle_alpha   90.00
_cell.angle_beta   90.00
_cell.angle_gamma   90.00
#
_symmetry.space_group_name_H-M   'P 1'
#
loop_
_entity.id
_entity.type
_entity.pdbx_description
1 polymer ?
#
loop_
_entity_poly.entity_id
_entity_poly.type
_entity_poly.pdbx_seq_one_letter_code
_entity_poly.pdbx_strand_id
1 'polypeptide(L)' 'EKLSDITRKKCRIVMLTSSINPQDFNRSKKYENVKLYLNKPLTHENIVNLNV' A
#
# COMPACT_ATOMS: atom_id res chain seq x y z
N GLU A 1 16.25 9.10 1.34
CA GLU A 1 16.22 9.38 -0.10
C GLU A 1 14.81 9.20 -0.65
N LYS A 2 14.42 9.95 -1.69
CA LYS A 2 13.12 9.78 -2.38
C LYS A 2 13.33 8.89 -3.61
N LEU A 3 12.37 8.03 -3.92
CA LEU A 3 12.38 7.26 -5.17
C LEU A 3 12.39 8.23 -6.36
N SER A 4 13.18 7.91 -7.39
CA SER A 4 13.18 8.69 -8.64
C SER A 4 11.80 8.67 -9.28
N ASP A 5 11.48 9.71 -10.06
CA ASP A 5 10.20 9.77 -10.78
C ASP A 5 10.01 8.61 -11.76
N ILE A 6 11.11 8.14 -12.36
CA ILE A 6 11.10 6.97 -13.24
C ILE A 6 10.71 5.72 -12.46
N THR A 7 11.30 5.52 -11.27
CA THR A 7 10.99 4.37 -10.42
C THR A 7 9.53 4.42 -9.97
N ARG A 8 9.05 5.57 -9.52
CA ARG A 8 7.66 5.76 -9.07
C ARG A 8 6.62 5.45 -10.16
N LYS A 9 6.93 5.73 -11.42
CA LYS A 9 6.04 5.41 -12.55
C LYS A 9 6.03 3.93 -12.93
N LYS A 10 7.08 3.18 -12.55
CA LYS A 10 7.24 1.76 -12.90
C LYS A 10 6.91 0.80 -11.76
N CYS A 11 6.77 1.28 -10.53
CA CYS A 11 6.45 0.46 -9.37
C CYS A 11 5.11 0.84 -8.73
N ARG A 12 4.52 -0.12 -8.03
CA ARG A 12 3.30 0.05 -7.25
C ARG A 12 3.63 -0.16 -5.79
N ILE A 13 3.23 0.79 -4.95
CA ILE A 13 3.51 0.72 -3.51
C ILE A 13 2.26 0.20 -2.81
N VAL A 14 2.40 -0.94 -2.15
CA VAL A 14 1.37 -1.54 -1.30
C VAL A 14 1.88 -1.51 0.14
N MET A 15 1.05 -1.03 1.05
CA MET A 15 1.35 -0.96 2.47
C MET A 15 0.73 -2.17 3.18
N LEU A 16 1.54 -2.97 3.88
CA LEU A 16 1.09 -4.08 4.70
C LEU A 16 1.42 -3.80 6.17
N THR A 17 0.40 -3.69 7.01
CA THR A 17 0.53 -3.18 8.39
C THR A 17 -0.24 -4.03 9.41
N SER A 18 0.21 -4.02 10.66
CA SER A 18 -0.55 -4.59 11.79
C SER A 18 -1.55 -3.58 12.39
N SER A 19 -1.52 -2.31 11.96
CA SER A 19 -2.36 -1.28 12.55
C SER A 19 -3.81 -1.38 12.09
N ILE A 20 -4.71 -1.56 13.06
CA ILE A 20 -6.16 -1.48 12.87
C ILE A 20 -6.70 -0.06 13.12
N ASN A 21 -5.83 0.93 13.38
CA ASN A 21 -6.26 2.30 13.63
C ASN A 21 -6.76 2.96 12.33
N PRO A 22 -8.02 3.42 12.25
CA PRO A 22 -8.57 4.07 11.07
C PRO A 22 -7.79 5.32 10.64
N GLN A 23 -7.12 5.99 11.57
CA GLN A 23 -6.31 7.17 11.28
C GLN A 23 -5.09 6.83 10.40
N ASP A 24 -4.50 5.65 10.58
CA ASP A 24 -3.37 5.18 9.76
C ASP A 24 -3.80 4.88 8.32
N PHE A 25 -4.98 4.27 8.15
CA PHE A 25 -5.60 4.07 6.85
C PHE A 25 -5.92 5.39 6.14
N ASN A 26 -6.50 6.35 6.86
CA ASN A 26 -6.80 7.66 6.28
C ASN A 26 -5.53 8.43 5.93
N ARG A 27 -4.46 8.28 6.72
CA ARG A 27 -3.16 8.85 6.42
C ARG A 27 -2.53 8.19 5.18
N SER A 28 -2.65 6.88 5.01
CA SER A 28 -2.08 6.19 3.85
C SER A 28 -2.67 6.68 2.53
N LYS A 29 -3.98 7.00 2.51
CA LYS A 29 -4.67 7.57 1.35
C LYS A 29 -4.15 8.94 0.90
N LYS A 30 -3.46 9.68 1.78
CA LYS A 30 -2.87 10.98 1.43
C LYS A 30 -1.61 10.84 0.57
N TYR A 31 -1.02 9.65 0.48
CA TYR A 31 0.16 9.40 -0.33
C TYR A 31 -0.26 8.84 -1.70
N GLU A 32 -0.20 9.66 -2.74
CA GLU A 32 -0.60 9.28 -4.11
C GLU A 32 0.12 8.04 -4.66
N ASN A 33 1.34 7.79 -4.17
CA ASN A 33 2.14 6.65 -4.60
C ASN A 33 1.70 5.33 -3.93
N VAL A 34 0.95 5.39 -2.81
CA VAL A 34 0.42 4.20 -2.14
C VAL A 34 -0.89 3.80 -2.80
N LYS A 35 -0.87 2.64 -3.46
CA LYS A 35 -2.02 2.13 -4.22
C LYS A 35 -2.96 1.28 -3.36
N LEU A 36 -2.43 0.63 -2.33
CA LEU A 36 -3.23 -0.26 -1.50
C LEU A 36 -2.72 -0.27 -0.06
N TYR A 37 -3.65 -0.36 0.88
CA TYR A 37 -3.39 -0.52 2.30
C TYR A 37 -4.02 -1.83 2.75
N LEU A 38 -3.21 -2.74 3.25
CA LEU A 38 -3.59 -4.08 3.68
C LEU A 38 -3.25 -4.27 5.15
N ASN A 39 -4.15 -4.94 5.86
CA ASN A 39 -3.92 -5.39 7.22
C ASN A 39 -3.30 -6.79 7.22
N LYS A 40 -2.43 -7.04 8.20
CA LYS A 40 -1.92 -8.37 8.52
C LYS A 40 -3.00 -9.18 9.30
N PRO A 41 -3.00 -10.52 9.20
CA PRO A 41 -2.15 -11.32 8.34
C PRO A 41 -2.52 -11.15 6.86
N LEU A 42 -1.51 -11.17 5.99
CA LEU A 42 -1.75 -11.20 4.56
C LEU A 42 -2.28 -12.59 4.21
N THR A 43 -3.52 -12.69 3.74
CA THR A 43 -4.08 -13.96 3.31
C THR A 43 -3.72 -14.25 1.85
N HIS A 44 -3.78 -15.53 1.46
CA HIS A 44 -3.57 -15.91 0.06
C HIS A 44 -4.58 -15.23 -0.88
N GLU A 45 -5.83 -15.11 -0.43
CA GLU A 45 -6.89 -14.43 -1.17
C GLU A 45 -6.57 -12.94 -1.40
N ASN A 46 -6.01 -12.24 -0.41
CA ASN A 46 -5.56 -10.85 -0.58
C ASN A 46 -4.48 -10.70 -1.65
N ILE A 47 -3.65 -11.73 -1.87
CA ILE A 47 -2.59 -11.74 -2.90
C ILE A 47 -3.19 -12.05 -4.27
N VAL A 48 -4.07 -13.04 -4.36
CA VAL A 48 -4.71 -13.42 -5.63
C VAL A 48 -5.59 -12.29 -6.17
N ASN A 49 -6.28 -11.58 -5.28
CA ASN A 49 -7.14 -10.44 -5.62
C ASN A 49 -6.38 -9.10 -5.71
N LEU A 50 -5.05 -9.12 -5.67
CA LEU A 50 -4.21 -7.92 -5.70
C LEU A 50 -4.16 -7.34 -7.12
N ASN A 51 -5.25 -6.74 -7.56
CA ASN A 51 -5.35 -6.10 -8.88
C ASN A 51 -4.93 -4.62 -8.75
N VAL A 52 -3.63 -4.36 -8.89
CA VAL A 52 -3.01 -3.05 -8.64
C VAL A 52 -2.35 -2.54 -9.91
#